data_AF-A0A819IWE1-F1
#
_entry.id   AF-A0A819IWE1-F1
#
_cell.length_a   1.000
_cell.length_b   1.000
_cell.length_c   1.000
_cell.angle_alpha   90.00
_cell.angle_beta   90.00
_cell.angle_gamma   90.00
#
_symmetry.space_group_name_H-M   'P 1'
#
loop_
_entity.id
_entity.type
_entity.pdbx_description
1 polymer ?
#
loop_
_entity_poly.entity_id
_entity_poly.type
_entity_poly.pdbx_seq_one_letter_code
_entity_poly.pdbx_strand_id
1 'polypeptide(L)'
;TRGTQYALSKERIETFGRFLTRSDAWFTMGSVWTWALIGRVIDRGVHVWYTHLFSSDQLRELAMDMTDNSTAIALCDYADRLEHRHDATPLVGNRHFYTSDFQVHRRVNWTVALKMHSARVIASECDNNENLKGEHIGDGVLNLYTRDAQYGGGEEYENIFALLDWQAINGITVEADTPLNHCDRGALPMLNTTFVGGVSDSMYGAAIMDTLTHNLTAKRTWHFYDTYIIALANGIEDNTTALLQTALVSRLLPAANTISGTLTLQWSNGTRMVLPDGVYSFSYNQPRILWFHADGTAWSVLEEYETLIIDCRNKSGNVNQLGPWNLEMVGRLLTAIIIHGRGPTIKPLHYRYMIMPNVTVEDMTRLWERYLFIGNNARAVTYLQNKNDEPLYLHGTCDPFLQRASVLLFDKGFTNSSIVYYNCSSMSLSIYTEQPGAILFSENSNSFTITAAQPTIAIGAFIVHVNRSSIVSHECTNSNHWDLQSGTRVLIPLPGNNQLLGKSISVTCKKNNTV
;
A
#
# COMPACT_ATOMS: atom_id res chain seq x y z
N THR A 1 24.66 7.91 -29.75
CA THR A 1 25.91 7.29 -30.24
C THR A 1 25.69 6.04 -31.10
N ARG A 2 24.46 5.77 -31.59
CA ARG A 2 24.13 4.62 -32.44
C ARG A 2 24.99 4.62 -33.71
N GLY A 3 25.49 3.45 -34.11
CA GLY A 3 26.38 3.31 -35.28
C GLY A 3 27.81 3.81 -35.08
N THR A 4 28.21 4.18 -33.85
CA THR A 4 29.57 4.62 -33.53
C THR A 4 30.24 3.67 -32.54
N GLN A 5 31.56 3.77 -32.38
CA GLN A 5 32.33 3.03 -31.36
C GLN A 5 31.90 3.34 -29.90
N TYR A 6 31.14 4.42 -29.69
CA TYR A 6 30.61 4.82 -28.36
C TYR A 6 29.17 4.34 -28.12
N ALA A 7 28.64 3.45 -28.97
CA ALA A 7 27.32 2.85 -28.76
C ALA A 7 27.30 1.99 -27.48
N LEU A 8 26.18 2.03 -26.75
CA LEU A 8 25.98 1.12 -25.62
C LEU A 8 25.95 -0.34 -26.10
N SER A 9 26.44 -1.26 -25.27
CA SER A 9 26.30 -2.69 -25.56
C SER A 9 24.83 -3.10 -25.57
N LYS A 10 24.49 -4.13 -26.37
CA LYS A 10 23.12 -4.66 -26.44
C LYS A 10 22.57 -5.03 -25.06
N GLU A 11 23.40 -5.63 -24.20
CA GLU A 11 23.02 -6.00 -22.84
C GLU A 11 22.62 -4.78 -21.97
N ARG A 12 23.33 -3.65 -22.11
CA ARG A 12 23.01 -2.42 -21.38
C ARG A 12 21.72 -1.79 -21.90
N ILE A 13 21.53 -1.78 -23.22
CA ILE A 13 20.31 -1.28 -23.86
C ILE A 13 19.11 -2.13 -23.40
N GLU A 14 19.24 -3.45 -23.43
CA GLU A 14 18.19 -4.38 -22.97
C GLU A 14 17.89 -4.23 -21.46
N THR A 15 18.93 -4.03 -20.63
CA THR A 15 18.75 -3.76 -19.20
C THR A 15 18.01 -2.45 -18.96
N PHE A 16 18.30 -1.42 -19.75
CA PHE A 16 17.60 -0.14 -19.69
C PHE A 16 16.13 -0.24 -20.14
N GLY A 17 15.85 -0.97 -21.23
CA GLY A 17 14.47 -1.25 -21.66
C GLY A 17 13.65 -2.00 -20.60
N ARG A 18 14.27 -3.00 -19.94
CA ARG A 18 13.65 -3.68 -18.79
C ARG A 18 13.45 -2.75 -17.59
N PHE A 19 14.38 -1.85 -17.29
CA PHE A 19 14.21 -0.88 -16.23
C PHE A 19 12.97 0.01 -16.48
N LEU A 20 12.79 0.52 -17.69
CA LEU A 20 11.62 1.34 -18.02
C LEU A 20 10.31 0.56 -17.92
N THR A 21 10.26 -0.63 -18.53
CA THR A 21 9.02 -1.44 -18.58
C THR A 21 8.68 -2.12 -17.26
N ARG A 22 9.68 -2.45 -16.44
CA ARG A 22 9.51 -3.16 -15.16
C ARG A 22 9.58 -2.26 -13.93
N SER A 23 9.93 -0.99 -14.08
CA SER A 23 9.93 -0.01 -13.00
C SER A 23 9.15 1.24 -13.39
N ASP A 24 9.67 2.05 -14.30
CA ASP A 24 9.12 3.37 -14.63
C ASP A 24 7.64 3.32 -15.04
N ALA A 25 7.26 2.37 -15.89
CA ALA A 25 5.88 2.15 -16.30
C ALA A 25 4.92 1.84 -15.15
N TRP A 26 5.39 1.24 -14.05
CA TRP A 26 4.57 0.94 -12.89
C TRP A 26 4.26 2.19 -12.06
N PHE A 27 5.17 3.16 -12.07
CA PHE A 27 5.08 4.39 -11.30
C PHE A 27 4.26 5.48 -11.98
N THR A 28 3.96 5.30 -13.26
CA THR A 28 3.30 6.30 -14.09
C THR A 28 1.78 6.07 -14.16
N MET A 29 1.01 7.10 -13.87
CA MET A 29 -0.45 7.18 -13.99
C MET A 29 -0.77 8.03 -15.20
N GLY A 30 -1.15 7.41 -16.33
CA GLY A 30 -1.20 8.11 -17.60
C GLY A 30 0.17 8.67 -17.97
N SER A 31 0.34 9.99 -17.88
CA SER A 31 1.59 10.69 -18.21
C SER A 31 2.35 11.22 -16.99
N VAL A 32 1.84 11.06 -15.76
CA VAL A 32 2.48 11.58 -14.53
C VAL A 32 2.96 10.48 -13.59
N TRP A 33 4.09 10.69 -12.93
CA TRP A 33 4.54 9.79 -11.85
C TRP A 33 3.71 9.97 -10.59
N THR A 34 3.57 8.89 -9.82
CA THR A 34 3.14 9.00 -8.42
C THR A 34 4.08 9.92 -7.67
N TRP A 35 3.53 10.96 -7.04
CA TRP A 35 4.31 12.03 -6.43
C TRP A 35 5.21 11.57 -5.28
N ALA A 36 4.95 10.39 -4.71
CA ALA A 36 5.82 9.81 -3.69
C ALA A 36 7.27 9.52 -4.20
N LEU A 37 7.49 9.50 -5.52
CA LEU A 37 8.78 9.15 -6.13
C LEU A 37 9.58 10.33 -6.67
N ILE A 38 9.03 11.54 -6.65
CA ILE A 38 9.68 12.69 -7.28
C ILE A 38 10.68 13.40 -6.35
N GLY A 39 10.82 12.92 -5.11
CA GLY A 39 11.74 13.46 -4.13
C GLY A 39 11.34 14.87 -3.69
N ARG A 40 12.32 15.74 -3.49
CA ARG A 40 12.06 17.10 -2.96
C ARG A 40 11.33 18.03 -3.93
N VAL A 41 11.18 17.67 -5.21
CA VAL A 41 10.65 18.58 -6.26
C VAL A 41 9.13 18.75 -6.23
N ILE A 42 8.45 18.19 -5.23
CA ILE A 42 7.00 18.25 -5.03
C ILE A 42 6.46 19.70 -4.97
N ASP A 43 7.30 20.64 -4.55
CA ASP A 43 7.02 22.06 -4.37
C ASP A 43 7.43 22.94 -5.57
N ARG A 44 7.86 22.36 -6.69
CA ARG A 44 8.19 23.14 -7.89
C ARG A 44 6.96 23.57 -8.73
N GLY A 45 5.76 23.19 -8.30
CA GLY A 45 4.50 23.53 -8.98
C GLY A 45 4.40 23.01 -10.42
N VAL A 46 3.49 23.60 -11.19
CA VAL A 46 3.17 23.29 -12.62
C VAL A 46 4.37 23.31 -13.58
N HIS A 47 5.52 23.85 -13.18
CA HIS A 47 6.69 23.98 -14.05
C HIS A 47 7.53 22.72 -14.18
N VAL A 48 7.37 21.77 -13.26
CA VAL A 48 7.98 20.45 -13.40
C VAL A 48 6.84 19.52 -13.65
N TRP A 49 6.52 19.40 -14.94
CA TRP A 49 5.83 18.25 -15.47
C TRP A 49 6.27 17.03 -14.65
N TYR A 50 5.36 16.45 -13.87
CA TYR A 50 5.56 15.15 -13.24
C TYR A 50 5.70 14.04 -14.30
N THR A 51 6.03 14.42 -15.54
CA THR A 51 6.14 13.60 -16.72
C THR A 51 7.38 12.75 -16.62
N HIS A 52 7.14 11.46 -16.71
CA HIS A 52 8.06 10.46 -17.21
C HIS A 52 9.17 11.07 -18.10
N LEU A 53 10.43 10.72 -17.81
CA LEU A 53 11.62 11.35 -18.41
C LEU A 53 11.79 11.09 -19.92
N PHE A 54 11.02 10.18 -20.50
CA PHE A 54 11.21 9.66 -21.86
C PHE A 54 9.92 9.76 -22.67
N SER A 55 9.91 10.58 -23.71
CA SER A 55 8.75 10.69 -24.62
C SER A 55 8.37 9.35 -25.25
N SER A 56 7.11 9.21 -25.65
CA SER A 56 6.57 8.00 -26.31
C SER A 56 7.39 7.60 -27.56
N ASP A 57 7.82 8.57 -28.37
CA ASP A 57 8.70 8.33 -29.53
C ASP A 57 10.04 7.73 -29.13
N GLN A 58 10.69 8.25 -28.07
CA GLN A 58 11.96 7.69 -27.57
C GLN A 58 11.81 6.25 -27.06
N LEU A 59 10.67 5.92 -26.44
CA LEU A 59 10.38 4.56 -26.02
C LEU A 59 10.23 3.61 -27.21
N ARG A 60 9.54 4.05 -28.28
CA ARG A 60 9.39 3.26 -29.50
C ARG A 60 10.70 3.12 -30.27
N GLU A 61 11.53 4.16 -30.32
CA GLU A 61 12.87 4.07 -30.88
C GLU A 61 13.74 3.06 -30.12
N LEU A 62 13.69 3.09 -28.78
CA LEU A 62 14.37 2.11 -27.94
C LEU A 62 13.84 0.69 -28.18
N ALA A 63 12.53 0.53 -28.39
CA ALA A 63 11.92 -0.77 -28.68
C ALA A 63 12.51 -1.41 -29.96
N MET A 64 12.86 -0.61 -30.97
CA MET A 64 13.52 -1.11 -32.20
C MET A 64 14.93 -1.64 -31.96
N ASP A 65 15.58 -1.26 -30.85
CA ASP A 65 16.90 -1.73 -30.44
C ASP A 65 16.86 -2.92 -29.48
N MET A 66 15.67 -3.34 -29.02
CA MET A 66 15.51 -4.49 -28.13
C MET A 66 15.75 -5.81 -28.87
N THR A 67 16.38 -6.75 -28.17
CA THR A 67 16.51 -8.13 -28.65
C THR A 67 15.42 -9.03 -28.10
N ASP A 68 14.95 -8.74 -26.89
CA ASP A 68 13.80 -9.42 -26.31
C ASP A 68 12.49 -8.80 -26.82
N ASN A 69 11.70 -9.60 -27.53
CA ASN A 69 10.44 -9.15 -28.10
C ASN A 69 9.43 -8.72 -27.03
N SER A 70 9.47 -9.30 -25.83
CA SER A 70 8.56 -8.93 -24.75
C SER A 70 8.90 -7.55 -24.18
N THR A 71 10.19 -7.21 -24.04
CA THR A 71 10.64 -5.88 -23.68
C THR A 71 10.24 -4.86 -24.76
N ALA A 72 10.42 -5.20 -26.04
CA ALA A 72 10.05 -4.33 -27.16
C ALA A 72 8.55 -3.99 -27.15
N ILE A 73 7.69 -5.01 -27.04
CA ILE A 73 6.24 -4.85 -26.96
C ILE A 73 5.86 -4.00 -25.74
N ALA A 74 6.43 -4.30 -24.56
CA ALA A 74 6.12 -3.58 -23.35
C ALA A 74 6.56 -2.09 -23.39
N LEU A 75 7.60 -1.75 -24.14
CA LEU A 75 8.00 -0.35 -24.39
C LEU A 75 6.97 0.35 -25.29
N CYS A 76 6.49 -0.31 -26.34
CA CYS A 76 5.42 0.24 -27.19
C CYS A 76 4.11 0.41 -26.42
N ASP A 77 3.70 -0.59 -25.63
CA ASP A 77 2.52 -0.49 -24.77
C ASP A 77 2.67 0.65 -23.75
N TYR A 78 3.89 0.86 -23.22
CA TYR A 78 4.16 1.99 -22.33
C TYR A 78 4.00 3.31 -23.07
N ALA A 79 4.59 3.44 -24.26
CA ALA A 79 4.44 4.61 -25.11
C ALA A 79 2.97 4.93 -25.45
N ASP A 80 2.16 3.91 -25.76
CA ASP A 80 0.74 4.08 -26.06
C ASP A 80 -0.05 4.58 -24.83
N ARG A 81 0.24 4.06 -23.63
CA ARG A 81 -0.38 4.55 -22.39
C ARG A 81 -0.03 6.01 -22.07
N LEU A 82 1.21 6.43 -22.34
CA LEU A 82 1.66 7.81 -22.16
C LEU A 82 0.96 8.79 -23.11
N GLU A 83 0.53 8.30 -24.28
CA GLU A 83 -0.25 9.05 -25.26
C GLU A 83 -1.77 9.00 -24.99
N HIS A 84 -2.17 8.50 -23.82
CA HIS A 84 -3.56 8.46 -23.41
C HIS A 84 -4.45 7.61 -24.35
N ARG A 85 -3.85 6.62 -25.00
CA ARG A 85 -4.54 5.71 -25.92
C ARG A 85 -5.33 4.65 -25.15
N HIS A 86 -6.66 4.74 -25.16
CA HIS A 86 -7.53 3.78 -24.48
C HIS A 86 -7.54 2.37 -25.11
N ASP A 87 -7.01 2.20 -26.32
CA ASP A 87 -6.77 0.91 -26.95
C ASP A 87 -5.44 0.25 -26.55
N ALA A 88 -4.60 0.94 -25.78
CA ALA A 88 -3.33 0.43 -25.29
C ALA A 88 -3.52 -0.72 -24.29
N THR A 89 -2.56 -1.64 -24.24
CA THR A 89 -2.57 -2.73 -23.26
C THR A 89 -2.46 -2.17 -21.83
N PRO A 90 -3.43 -2.46 -20.92
CA PRO A 90 -3.36 -1.97 -19.55
C PRO A 90 -2.26 -2.69 -18.77
N LEU A 91 -1.53 -1.93 -17.93
CA LEU A 91 -0.58 -2.53 -16.99
C LEU A 91 -1.32 -2.90 -15.70
N VAL A 92 -1.59 -4.19 -15.51
CA VAL A 92 -2.36 -4.74 -14.38
C VAL A 92 -1.48 -5.66 -13.55
N GLY A 93 -1.62 -5.60 -12.23
CA GLY A 93 -0.98 -6.53 -11.31
C GLY A 93 -0.59 -5.87 -9.99
N ASN A 94 0.34 -6.49 -9.28
CA ASN A 94 0.96 -5.96 -8.09
C ASN A 94 2.48 -6.10 -8.19
N ARG A 95 3.20 -5.13 -7.64
CA ARG A 95 4.66 -5.17 -7.60
C ARG A 95 5.18 -4.51 -6.34
N HIS A 96 5.97 -5.26 -5.57
CA HIS A 96 6.74 -4.73 -4.46
C HIS A 96 8.19 -4.48 -4.90
N PHE A 97 8.65 -3.24 -4.74
CA PHE A 97 10.02 -2.79 -5.00
C PHE A 97 10.81 -2.85 -3.70
N TYR A 98 11.25 -4.06 -3.35
CA TYR A 98 11.87 -4.40 -2.07
C TYR A 98 13.15 -3.61 -1.72
N THR A 99 13.83 -3.02 -2.70
CA THR A 99 15.01 -2.16 -2.48
C THR A 99 14.64 -0.70 -2.16
N SER A 100 13.37 -0.33 -2.28
CA SER A 100 12.91 1.06 -2.22
C SER A 100 11.70 1.24 -1.29
N ASP A 101 11.33 0.21 -0.53
CA ASP A 101 10.18 0.18 0.38
C ASP A 101 8.90 0.75 -0.27
N PHE A 102 8.65 0.34 -1.51
CA PHE A 102 7.58 0.87 -2.33
C PHE A 102 6.73 -0.26 -2.92
N GLN A 103 5.42 -0.09 -2.99
CA GLN A 103 4.53 -1.07 -3.60
C GLN A 103 3.49 -0.42 -4.49
N VAL A 104 3.29 -0.97 -5.68
CA VAL A 104 2.26 -0.52 -6.62
C VAL A 104 1.28 -1.66 -6.85
N HIS A 105 -0.01 -1.35 -6.82
CA HIS A 105 -1.07 -2.26 -7.23
C HIS A 105 -1.93 -1.58 -8.29
N ARG A 106 -1.99 -2.18 -9.47
CA ARG A 106 -2.69 -1.66 -10.64
C ARG A 106 -3.85 -2.56 -11.02
N ARG A 107 -4.99 -1.95 -11.28
CA ARG A 107 -6.15 -2.55 -11.93
C ARG A 107 -6.51 -1.70 -13.14
N VAL A 108 -7.47 -2.16 -13.94
CA VAL A 108 -7.82 -1.48 -15.20
C VAL A 108 -8.24 -0.04 -14.96
N ASN A 109 -9.01 0.21 -13.90
CA ASN A 109 -9.61 1.54 -13.65
C ASN A 109 -8.94 2.33 -12.52
N TRP A 110 -8.05 1.72 -11.76
CA TRP A 110 -7.45 2.37 -10.61
C TRP A 110 -6.06 1.82 -10.32
N THR A 111 -5.23 2.66 -9.72
CA THR A 111 -3.91 2.27 -9.24
C THR A 111 -3.70 2.84 -7.84
N VAL A 112 -3.05 2.08 -6.99
CA VAL A 112 -2.55 2.58 -5.71
C VAL A 112 -1.04 2.41 -5.61
N ALA A 113 -0.37 3.42 -5.08
CA ALA A 113 1.06 3.42 -4.81
C ALA A 113 1.29 3.69 -3.32
N LEU A 114 1.98 2.77 -2.66
CA LEU A 114 2.34 2.85 -1.25
C LEU A 114 3.84 3.16 -1.12
N LYS A 115 4.16 4.25 -0.42
CA LYS A 115 5.52 4.58 -0.01
C LYS A 115 5.71 4.34 1.48
N MET A 116 6.71 3.54 1.81
CA MET A 116 7.19 3.29 3.16
C MET A 116 8.64 3.73 3.26
N HIS A 117 9.20 3.65 4.46
CA HIS A 117 10.63 3.85 4.70
C HIS A 117 11.13 2.86 5.75
N SER A 118 12.44 2.67 5.78
CA SER A 118 13.13 1.83 6.75
C SER A 118 14.56 2.32 6.90
N ALA A 119 15.36 1.63 7.71
CA ALA A 119 16.80 1.88 7.81
C ALA A 119 17.56 1.78 6.46
N ARG A 120 16.94 1.24 5.40
CA ARG A 120 17.53 1.11 4.06
C ARG A 120 17.17 2.27 3.13
N VAL A 121 16.11 3.02 3.40
CA VAL A 121 15.51 3.97 2.46
C VAL A 121 15.30 5.32 3.13
N ILE A 122 15.81 6.38 2.52
CA ILE A 122 15.51 7.74 2.93
C ILE A 122 14.05 8.04 2.54
N ALA A 123 13.21 8.26 3.55
CA ALA A 123 11.79 8.55 3.39
C ALA A 123 11.52 9.77 2.51
N SER A 124 12.26 10.85 2.75
CA SER A 124 12.02 12.15 2.14
C SER A 124 13.31 12.96 2.12
N GLU A 125 13.63 13.51 0.96
CA GLU A 125 14.74 14.43 0.78
C GLU A 125 14.23 15.86 0.95
N CYS A 126 15.00 16.71 1.62
CA CYS A 126 14.75 18.14 1.70
C CYS A 126 16.09 18.88 1.55
N ASP A 127 16.20 19.79 0.59
CA ASP A 127 17.44 20.52 0.30
C ASP A 127 17.14 21.77 -0.53
N ASN A 128 18.03 22.76 -0.55
CA ASN A 128 17.87 24.03 -1.28
C ASN A 128 16.57 24.78 -0.95
N ASN A 129 16.15 24.69 0.33
CA ASN A 129 14.85 25.15 0.82
C ASN A 129 13.65 24.44 0.20
N GLU A 130 13.83 23.31 -0.47
CA GLU A 130 12.77 22.51 -1.08
C GLU A 130 12.31 21.41 -0.12
N ASN A 131 11.01 21.09 -0.15
CA ASN A 131 10.32 20.04 0.59
C ASN A 131 10.46 20.15 2.12
N LEU A 132 10.30 21.36 2.64
CA LEU A 132 10.50 21.69 4.06
C LEU A 132 9.49 21.02 5.01
N LYS A 133 8.37 20.50 4.48
CA LYS A 133 7.31 19.84 5.26
C LYS A 133 7.19 18.34 5.00
N GLY A 134 8.10 17.76 4.23
CA GLY A 134 7.99 16.41 3.69
C GLY A 134 8.24 15.26 4.65
N GLU A 135 8.15 15.44 5.96
CA GLU A 135 8.51 14.43 6.97
C GLU A 135 7.78 13.12 6.75
N HIS A 136 6.45 13.16 6.72
CA HIS A 136 5.65 11.94 6.71
C HIS A 136 5.48 11.28 5.33
N ILE A 137 6.26 11.68 4.31
CA ILE A 137 6.16 11.11 2.95
C ILE A 137 6.51 9.61 2.93
N GLY A 138 7.35 9.15 3.86
CA GLY A 138 7.73 7.75 4.02
C GLY A 138 6.85 6.95 4.98
N ASP A 139 5.85 7.55 5.62
CA ASP A 139 5.12 6.92 6.74
C ASP A 139 3.92 6.09 6.28
N GLY A 140 4.07 5.34 5.20
CA GLY A 140 3.00 4.55 4.62
C GLY A 140 1.98 5.41 3.85
N VAL A 141 2.47 6.35 3.05
CA VAL A 141 1.63 7.18 2.17
C VAL A 141 1.02 6.32 1.07
N LEU A 142 -0.31 6.25 1.01
CA LEU A 142 -1.08 5.34 0.15
C LEU A 142 -1.84 6.11 -0.94
N ASN A 143 -1.17 6.48 -2.02
CA ASN A 143 -1.73 7.33 -3.09
C ASN A 143 -2.66 6.52 -3.98
N LEU A 144 -3.95 6.89 -4.04
CA LEU A 144 -4.96 6.23 -4.85
C LEU A 144 -5.37 7.09 -6.04
N TYR A 145 -5.17 6.56 -7.23
CA TYR A 145 -5.53 7.14 -8.52
C TYR A 145 -6.72 6.38 -9.10
N THR A 146 -7.84 7.06 -9.35
CA THR A 146 -9.09 6.48 -9.86
C THR A 146 -9.62 7.15 -11.12
N ARG A 147 -9.12 8.34 -11.48
CA ARG A 147 -9.49 9.05 -12.71
C ARG A 147 -8.59 8.61 -13.84
N ASP A 148 -8.97 7.55 -14.55
CA ASP A 148 -8.22 7.06 -15.70
C ASP A 148 -6.73 6.79 -15.41
N ALA A 149 -6.45 6.07 -14.32
CA ALA A 149 -5.09 5.83 -13.84
C ALA A 149 -4.16 5.13 -14.86
N GLN A 150 -4.72 4.50 -15.91
CA GLN A 150 -3.93 3.89 -16.98
C GLN A 150 -3.55 4.87 -18.09
N TYR A 151 -4.45 5.79 -18.44
CA TYR A 151 -4.36 6.56 -19.67
C TYR A 151 -4.56 8.06 -19.48
N GLY A 152 -4.51 8.63 -18.27
CA GLY A 152 -4.68 10.09 -18.11
C GLY A 152 -4.65 10.64 -16.68
N GLY A 153 -4.64 9.78 -15.67
CA GLY A 153 -4.86 10.18 -14.27
C GLY A 153 -3.76 11.01 -13.62
N GLY A 154 -3.94 11.29 -12.33
CA GLY A 154 -3.01 12.09 -11.52
C GLY A 154 -3.59 13.38 -10.96
N GLU A 155 -4.70 13.84 -11.52
CA GLU A 155 -5.44 15.05 -11.10
C GLU A 155 -5.85 15.04 -9.62
N GLU A 156 -5.93 13.86 -9.00
CA GLU A 156 -6.19 13.71 -7.57
C GLU A 156 -5.15 14.41 -6.69
N TYR A 157 -3.93 14.58 -7.21
CA TYR A 157 -2.78 15.11 -6.49
C TYR A 157 -2.05 16.22 -7.25
N GLU A 158 -2.59 16.67 -8.38
CA GLU A 158 -2.00 17.74 -9.17
C GLU A 158 -2.11 19.07 -8.43
N ASN A 159 -0.97 19.77 -8.22
CA ASN A 159 -0.92 21.05 -7.52
C ASN A 159 -1.57 21.05 -6.12
N ILE A 160 -1.42 19.94 -5.38
CA ILE A 160 -2.05 19.76 -4.07
C ILE A 160 -1.18 20.20 -2.90
N PHE A 161 0.14 20.30 -3.06
CA PHE A 161 1.11 20.29 -1.95
C PHE A 161 1.01 21.50 -1.01
N ALA A 162 0.56 22.66 -1.51
CA ALA A 162 0.30 23.82 -0.66
C ALA A 162 -1.07 23.76 0.05
N LEU A 163 -1.94 22.82 -0.32
CA LEU A 163 -3.26 22.60 0.28
C LEU A 163 -3.23 21.50 1.35
N LEU A 164 -2.23 20.61 1.30
CA LEU A 164 -2.10 19.49 2.22
C LEU A 164 -1.87 19.96 3.65
N ASP A 165 -2.58 19.33 4.57
CA ASP A 165 -2.08 19.14 5.91
C ASP A 165 -1.07 18.00 5.89
N TRP A 166 0.19 18.33 6.15
CA TRP A 166 1.33 17.40 6.08
C TRP A 166 1.31 16.33 7.16
N GLN A 167 0.46 16.47 8.17
CA GLN A 167 0.19 15.47 9.21
C GLN A 167 -1.11 14.69 8.94
N ALA A 168 -1.78 14.94 7.83
CA ALA A 168 -2.98 14.22 7.40
C ALA A 168 -2.89 13.72 5.96
N ILE A 169 -1.68 13.32 5.52
CA ILE A 169 -1.45 12.72 4.20
C ILE A 169 -2.08 11.33 4.15
N ASN A 170 -2.72 10.99 3.04
CA ASN A 170 -3.39 9.71 2.83
C ASN A 170 -2.57 8.49 3.30
N GLY A 171 -3.12 7.76 4.27
CA GLY A 171 -2.58 6.50 4.78
C GLY A 171 -1.80 6.62 6.10
N ILE A 172 -1.20 7.78 6.42
CA ILE A 172 -0.24 7.92 7.53
C ILE A 172 -0.92 7.85 8.90
N THR A 173 -0.14 7.43 9.91
CA THR A 173 -0.51 7.47 11.34
C THR A 173 0.52 8.31 12.06
N VAL A 174 0.10 9.39 12.73
CA VAL A 174 1.01 10.40 13.30
C VAL A 174 0.51 10.98 14.62
N GLU A 175 1.43 11.65 15.30
CA GLU A 175 1.20 12.61 16.38
C GLU A 175 0.86 13.99 15.79
N ALA A 176 -0.43 14.26 15.56
CA ALA A 176 -0.91 15.37 14.72
C ALA A 176 -0.67 16.80 15.24
N ASP A 177 -0.32 16.95 16.52
CA ASP A 177 0.01 18.23 17.14
C ASP A 177 1.49 18.33 17.56
N THR A 178 2.30 17.34 17.17
CA THR A 178 3.75 17.41 17.29
C THR A 178 4.30 18.23 16.11
N PRO A 179 5.12 19.27 16.36
CA PRO A 179 5.71 20.05 15.27
C PRO A 179 6.55 19.17 14.34
N LEU A 180 6.37 19.36 13.03
CA LEU A 180 7.20 18.71 12.02
C LEU A 180 8.68 18.99 12.29
N ASN A 181 9.51 17.98 12.05
CA ASN A 181 10.96 18.09 12.09
C ASN A 181 11.47 19.18 11.15
N HIS A 182 12.41 19.97 11.64
CA HIS A 182 13.06 21.00 10.84
C HIS A 182 13.97 20.35 9.77
N CYS A 183 13.88 20.85 8.53
CA CYS A 183 14.80 20.45 7.46
C CYS A 183 16.09 21.28 7.49
N ASP A 184 17.23 20.64 7.75
CA ASP A 184 18.53 21.30 7.69
C ASP A 184 19.20 21.18 6.31
N ARG A 185 19.45 19.94 5.85
CA ARG A 185 20.00 19.64 4.51
C ARG A 185 20.03 18.14 4.23
N GLY A 186 19.56 17.71 3.06
CA GLY A 186 19.62 16.34 2.57
C GLY A 186 18.44 15.49 3.01
N ALA A 187 18.51 14.87 4.19
CA ALA A 187 17.47 13.98 4.69
C ALA A 187 16.84 14.55 5.97
N LEU A 188 15.51 14.40 6.09
CA LEU A 188 14.83 14.68 7.36
C LEU A 188 15.29 13.66 8.42
N PRO A 189 15.45 14.07 9.70
CA PRO A 189 16.00 13.25 10.78
C PRO A 189 14.98 12.24 11.30
N MET A 190 14.49 11.36 10.42
CA MET A 190 13.48 10.37 10.74
C MET A 190 14.07 9.19 11.52
N LEU A 191 13.28 8.68 12.46
CA LEU A 191 13.56 7.42 13.12
C LEU A 191 13.26 6.27 12.16
N ASN A 192 14.09 5.23 12.20
CA ASN A 192 14.00 4.14 11.24
C ASN A 192 13.81 2.80 11.96
N THR A 193 13.00 1.93 11.35
CA THR A 193 12.87 0.52 11.72
C THR A 193 13.49 -0.36 10.63
N THR A 194 13.76 -1.62 10.94
CA THR A 194 14.34 -2.58 9.98
C THR A 194 13.29 -3.47 9.32
N PHE A 195 12.17 -3.71 10.01
CA PHE A 195 11.13 -4.66 9.60
C PHE A 195 10.04 -4.01 8.74
N VAL A 196 10.43 -3.69 7.50
CA VAL A 196 9.57 -3.05 6.50
C VAL A 196 9.76 -3.77 5.17
N GLY A 197 8.70 -3.98 4.40
CA GLY A 197 8.77 -4.63 3.10
C GLY A 197 7.40 -5.04 2.59
N GLY A 198 7.34 -6.09 1.78
CA GLY A 198 6.10 -6.55 1.19
C GLY A 198 6.28 -7.83 0.37
N VAL A 199 5.15 -8.42 0.03
CA VAL A 199 5.06 -9.65 -0.75
C VAL A 199 4.16 -9.40 -1.96
N SER A 200 4.54 -9.99 -3.09
CA SER A 200 3.80 -9.88 -4.34
C SER A 200 3.87 -11.18 -5.13
N ASP A 201 2.73 -11.67 -5.59
CA ASP A 201 2.64 -12.80 -6.51
C ASP A 201 2.47 -12.35 -7.98
N SER A 202 2.84 -11.10 -8.27
CA SER A 202 2.62 -10.35 -9.52
C SER A 202 1.20 -9.83 -9.78
N MET A 203 0.17 -10.34 -9.09
CA MET A 203 -1.22 -9.91 -9.28
C MET A 203 -1.82 -9.27 -8.02
N TYR A 204 -1.52 -9.85 -6.87
CA TYR A 204 -1.93 -9.44 -5.53
C TYR A 204 -0.68 -9.22 -4.68
N GLY A 205 -0.87 -8.52 -3.56
CA GLY A 205 0.23 -8.29 -2.66
C GLY A 205 -0.21 -7.82 -1.29
N ALA A 206 0.76 -7.76 -0.39
CA ALA A 206 0.61 -7.10 0.88
C ALA A 206 1.91 -6.40 1.28
N ALA A 207 1.81 -5.33 2.05
CA ALA A 207 2.93 -4.57 2.59
C ALA A 207 2.93 -4.65 4.11
N ILE A 208 4.12 -4.64 4.71
CA ILE A 208 4.35 -4.67 6.15
C ILE A 208 5.28 -3.52 6.55
N MET A 209 4.92 -2.78 7.59
CA MET A 209 5.73 -1.68 8.10
C MET A 209 5.66 -1.63 9.63
N ASP A 210 6.81 -1.84 10.26
CA ASP A 210 7.05 -1.37 11.61
C ASP A 210 7.26 0.15 11.58
N THR A 211 6.43 0.90 12.27
CA THR A 211 6.44 2.37 12.25
C THR A 211 7.01 2.90 13.56
N LEU A 212 7.91 3.86 13.44
CA LEU A 212 8.41 4.67 14.54
C LEU A 212 8.56 6.11 14.03
N THR A 213 7.77 7.03 14.58
CA THR A 213 7.86 8.47 14.27
C THR A 213 7.74 9.23 15.58
N HIS A 214 8.69 10.11 15.88
CA HIS A 214 8.85 10.74 17.19
C HIS A 214 8.68 9.74 18.37
N ASN A 215 7.53 9.73 19.05
CA ASN A 215 7.23 8.82 20.17
C ASN A 215 6.18 7.76 19.82
N LEU A 216 5.53 7.90 18.66
CA LEU A 216 4.55 6.96 18.15
C LEU A 216 5.22 5.72 17.58
N THR A 217 4.76 4.56 18.06
CA THR A 217 5.03 3.27 17.42
C THR A 217 3.74 2.68 16.85
N ALA A 218 3.83 1.90 15.77
CA ALA A 218 2.70 1.16 15.23
C ALA A 218 3.15 -0.02 14.35
N LYS A 219 2.40 -1.13 14.37
CA LYS A 219 2.53 -2.21 13.39
C LYS A 219 1.48 -2.02 12.32
N ARG A 220 1.87 -1.81 11.07
CA ARG A 220 0.94 -1.45 9.98
C ARG A 220 1.08 -2.38 8.78
N THR A 221 -0.05 -2.74 8.19
CA THR A 221 -0.08 -3.56 6.98
C THR A 221 -1.15 -3.12 5.99
N TRP A 222 -0.89 -3.36 4.71
CA TRP A 222 -1.83 -3.10 3.62
C TRP A 222 -1.98 -4.34 2.76
N HIS A 223 -3.22 -4.67 2.40
CA HIS A 223 -3.56 -5.89 1.67
C HIS A 223 -4.33 -5.51 0.41
N PHE A 224 -3.77 -5.85 -0.76
CA PHE A 224 -4.22 -5.32 -2.05
C PHE A 224 -4.94 -6.40 -2.87
N TYR A 225 -6.24 -6.17 -3.12
CA TYR A 225 -7.14 -7.05 -3.88
C TYR A 225 -7.80 -6.32 -5.05
N ASP A 226 -8.61 -7.03 -5.85
CA ASP A 226 -9.10 -6.52 -7.13
C ASP A 226 -10.00 -5.29 -7.04
N THR A 227 -10.84 -5.26 -6.00
CA THR A 227 -11.86 -4.22 -5.85
C THR A 227 -11.74 -3.50 -4.52
N TYR A 228 -10.69 -3.76 -3.75
CA TYR A 228 -10.51 -3.18 -2.43
C TYR A 228 -9.08 -3.28 -1.91
N ILE A 229 -8.80 -2.42 -0.94
CA ILE A 229 -7.57 -2.42 -0.13
C ILE A 229 -8.01 -2.47 1.33
N ILE A 230 -7.36 -3.30 2.14
CA ILE A 230 -7.55 -3.30 3.60
C ILE A 230 -6.26 -2.82 4.24
N ALA A 231 -6.38 -1.84 5.14
CA ALA A 231 -5.29 -1.39 5.98
C ALA A 231 -5.57 -1.78 7.43
N LEU A 232 -4.56 -2.37 8.08
CA LEU A 232 -4.62 -2.84 9.45
C LEU A 232 -3.51 -2.21 10.25
N ALA A 233 -3.81 -1.84 11.50
CA ALA A 233 -2.80 -1.49 12.47
C ALA A 233 -3.15 -1.95 13.88
N ASN A 234 -2.13 -2.29 14.65
CA ASN A 234 -2.20 -2.40 16.10
C ASN A 234 -0.86 -1.98 16.71
N GLY A 235 -0.75 -2.04 18.03
CA GLY A 235 0.44 -1.56 18.73
C GLY A 235 0.65 -0.06 18.53
N ILE A 236 -0.43 0.71 18.30
CA ILE A 236 -0.36 2.17 18.22
C ILE A 236 -0.20 2.68 19.64
N GLU A 237 1.00 3.11 19.97
CA GLU A 237 1.39 3.55 21.31
C GLU A 237 2.14 4.86 21.23
N ASP A 238 1.91 5.72 22.22
CA ASP A 238 2.60 6.99 22.40
C ASP A 238 2.75 7.27 23.90
N ASN A 239 3.89 7.82 24.32
CA ASN A 239 4.20 8.10 25.73
C ASN A 239 4.11 9.61 26.08
N THR A 240 3.76 10.46 25.13
CA THR A 240 3.58 11.90 25.28
C THR A 240 2.10 12.23 25.40
N THR A 241 1.71 13.50 25.26
CA THR A 241 0.28 13.90 25.27
C THR A 241 -0.30 14.13 23.87
N ALA A 242 0.45 13.78 22.82
CA ALA A 242 0.10 14.09 21.44
C ALA A 242 -1.24 13.48 21.00
N LEU A 243 -1.90 14.14 20.05
CA LEU A 243 -3.11 13.67 19.39
C LEU A 243 -2.73 12.62 18.34
N LEU A 244 -3.21 11.40 18.53
CA LEU A 244 -2.93 10.28 17.62
C LEU A 244 -4.04 10.18 16.57
N GLN A 245 -3.65 10.24 15.30
CA GLN A 245 -4.59 10.14 14.19
C GLN A 245 -4.08 9.26 13.06
N THR A 246 -5.01 8.77 12.25
CA THR A 246 -4.71 8.16 10.94
C THR A 246 -5.53 8.83 9.85
N ALA A 247 -4.87 9.25 8.78
CA ALA A 247 -5.55 9.79 7.61
C ALA A 247 -5.96 8.68 6.65
N LEU A 248 -7.25 8.62 6.31
CA LEU A 248 -7.82 7.66 5.37
C LEU A 248 -7.62 8.13 3.92
N VAL A 249 -7.77 9.43 3.69
CA VAL A 249 -7.63 10.07 2.38
C VAL A 249 -7.31 11.55 2.54
N SER A 250 -6.49 12.06 1.63
CA SER A 250 -6.25 13.49 1.40
C SER A 250 -6.01 13.68 -0.10
N ARG A 251 -7.01 14.16 -0.84
CA ARG A 251 -6.96 14.30 -2.31
C ARG A 251 -7.88 15.39 -2.82
N LEU A 252 -7.61 15.90 -4.00
CA LEU A 252 -8.50 16.79 -4.72
C LEU A 252 -9.77 16.05 -5.17
N LEU A 253 -10.92 16.72 -5.08
CA LEU A 253 -12.18 16.27 -5.64
C LEU A 253 -12.59 17.14 -6.83
N PRO A 254 -13.38 16.59 -7.78
CA PRO A 254 -14.03 17.40 -8.80
C PRO A 254 -15.03 18.38 -8.18
N ALA A 255 -15.57 19.27 -9.02
CA ALA A 255 -16.59 20.23 -8.60
C ALA A 255 -17.81 19.52 -7.96
N ALA A 256 -18.33 20.10 -6.87
CA ALA A 256 -19.41 19.50 -6.06
C ALA A 256 -20.72 19.24 -6.83
N ASN A 257 -20.93 19.93 -7.96
CA ASN A 257 -22.09 19.76 -8.83
C ASN A 257 -21.96 18.59 -9.83
N THR A 258 -20.87 17.82 -9.78
CA THR A 258 -20.65 16.62 -10.59
C THR A 258 -20.91 15.36 -9.75
N ILE A 259 -21.23 14.24 -10.41
CA ILE A 259 -21.41 12.95 -9.73
C ILE A 259 -20.11 12.58 -8.98
N SER A 260 -18.95 12.70 -9.61
CA SER A 260 -17.65 12.40 -9.01
C SER A 260 -17.28 13.35 -7.86
N GLY A 261 -17.74 14.60 -7.88
CA GLY A 261 -17.52 15.55 -6.78
C GLY A 261 -18.50 15.41 -5.61
N THR A 262 -19.53 14.56 -5.72
CA THR A 262 -20.54 14.40 -4.67
C THR A 262 -19.98 13.60 -3.49
N LEU A 263 -20.04 14.16 -2.28
CA LEU A 263 -19.68 13.47 -1.03
C LEU A 263 -20.93 12.84 -0.41
N THR A 264 -20.97 11.51 -0.33
CA THR A 264 -22.12 10.76 0.20
C THR A 264 -21.73 9.93 1.41
N LEU A 265 -22.54 9.93 2.47
CA LEU A 265 -22.36 9.08 3.65
C LEU A 265 -23.56 8.14 3.82
N GLN A 266 -23.29 6.95 4.36
CA GLN A 266 -24.33 6.04 4.81
C GLN A 266 -24.14 5.63 6.28
N TRP A 267 -25.21 5.72 7.06
CA TRP A 267 -25.29 5.35 8.47
C TRP A 267 -25.83 3.94 8.67
N SER A 268 -25.56 3.37 9.85
CA SER A 268 -25.98 2.01 10.23
C SER A 268 -27.50 1.83 10.36
N ASN A 269 -28.26 2.92 10.51
CA ASN A 269 -29.73 2.89 10.51
C ASN A 269 -30.35 2.94 9.11
N GLY A 270 -29.53 2.93 8.05
CA GLY A 270 -29.99 3.00 6.66
C GLY A 270 -30.12 4.42 6.11
N THR A 271 -29.93 5.47 6.92
CA THR A 271 -29.91 6.85 6.42
C THR A 271 -28.72 7.05 5.48
N ARG A 272 -28.97 7.65 4.31
CA ARG A 272 -27.95 8.09 3.36
C ARG A 272 -28.10 9.58 3.10
N MET A 273 -27.00 10.32 3.12
CA MET A 273 -27.01 11.77 2.88
C MET A 273 -25.87 12.18 1.97
N VAL A 274 -26.15 13.12 1.08
CA VAL A 274 -25.14 13.92 0.41
C VAL A 274 -24.77 15.07 1.34
N LEU A 275 -23.48 15.23 1.62
CA LEU A 275 -22.99 16.34 2.43
C LEU A 275 -22.54 17.49 1.53
N PRO A 276 -22.94 18.74 1.84
CA PRO A 276 -22.31 19.90 1.21
C PRO A 276 -20.85 20.05 1.67
N ASP A 277 -20.13 20.97 1.06
CA ASP A 277 -18.78 21.31 1.50
C ASP A 277 -18.80 21.84 2.94
N GLY A 278 -17.90 21.33 3.78
CA GLY A 278 -17.87 21.61 5.20
C GLY A 278 -16.85 20.76 5.95
N VAL A 279 -16.84 20.95 7.27
CA VAL A 279 -16.07 20.12 8.21
C VAL A 279 -17.06 19.38 9.09
N TYR A 280 -16.99 18.07 9.07
CA TYR A 280 -17.90 17.18 9.80
C TYR A 280 -17.11 16.34 10.79
N SER A 281 -17.71 16.11 11.95
CA SER A 281 -17.16 15.29 13.02
C SER A 281 -18.21 14.27 13.45
N PHE A 282 -17.84 13.00 13.42
CA PHE A 282 -18.71 11.88 13.76
C PHE A 282 -18.04 11.01 14.80
N SER A 283 -18.59 10.97 16.02
CA SER A 283 -18.16 9.98 17.01
C SER A 283 -18.63 8.58 16.64
N TYR A 284 -17.94 7.54 17.12
CA TYR A 284 -18.36 6.15 16.94
C TYR A 284 -19.54 5.79 17.87
N ASN A 285 -20.71 6.37 17.60
CA ASN A 285 -21.97 6.10 18.30
C ASN A 285 -23.02 5.57 17.32
N GLN A 286 -24.04 4.87 17.83
CA GLN A 286 -25.16 4.47 16.98
C GLN A 286 -26.11 5.67 16.72
N PRO A 287 -26.58 5.88 15.47
CA PRO A 287 -26.16 5.18 14.26
C PRO A 287 -24.75 5.62 13.81
N ARG A 288 -23.87 4.66 13.51
CA ARG A 288 -22.48 4.93 13.10
C ARG A 288 -22.38 5.10 11.59
N ILE A 289 -21.31 5.75 11.12
CA ILE A 289 -20.97 5.78 9.70
C ILE A 289 -20.53 4.38 9.26
N LEU A 290 -21.17 3.82 8.23
CA LEU A 290 -20.74 2.56 7.61
C LEU A 290 -19.65 2.83 6.57
N TRP A 291 -19.87 3.86 5.74
CA TRP A 291 -18.92 4.31 4.74
C TRP A 291 -19.22 5.74 4.32
N PHE A 292 -18.20 6.41 3.78
CA PHE A 292 -18.35 7.61 2.98
C PHE A 292 -17.83 7.34 1.57
N HIS A 293 -18.37 8.06 0.59
CA HIS A 293 -18.08 7.88 -0.82
C HIS A 293 -17.86 9.24 -1.49
N ALA A 294 -16.82 9.32 -2.30
CA ALA A 294 -16.54 10.44 -3.19
C ALA A 294 -15.67 9.93 -4.36
N ASP A 295 -15.82 10.53 -5.53
CA ASP A 295 -14.93 10.32 -6.70
C ASP A 295 -14.77 8.83 -7.09
N GLY A 296 -15.91 8.14 -7.14
CA GLY A 296 -15.98 6.71 -7.47
C GLY A 296 -15.31 5.79 -6.44
N THR A 297 -15.05 6.27 -5.23
CA THR A 297 -14.35 5.53 -4.18
C THR A 297 -15.14 5.57 -2.88
N ALA A 298 -15.28 4.42 -2.22
CA ALA A 298 -15.79 4.36 -0.85
C ALA A 298 -14.67 4.07 0.15
N TRP A 299 -14.81 4.61 1.35
CA TRP A 299 -13.98 4.32 2.50
C TRP A 299 -14.86 3.88 3.65
N SER A 300 -14.42 2.85 4.36
CA SER A 300 -15.13 2.32 5.52
C SER A 300 -14.16 2.06 6.66
N VAL A 301 -14.49 2.55 7.85
CA VAL A 301 -13.78 2.21 9.08
C VAL A 301 -14.53 1.05 9.73
N LEU A 302 -13.84 -0.07 9.92
CA LEU A 302 -14.42 -1.36 10.31
C LEU A 302 -14.22 -1.68 11.80
N GLU A 303 -13.57 -0.77 12.52
CA GLU A 303 -13.30 -0.84 13.95
C GLU A 303 -13.75 0.45 14.63
N GLU A 304 -13.76 0.42 15.96
CA GLU A 304 -14.12 1.58 16.76
C GLU A 304 -13.04 2.65 16.64
N TYR A 305 -13.46 3.91 16.67
CA TYR A 305 -12.60 5.10 16.64
C TYR A 305 -13.20 6.15 17.57
N GLU A 306 -12.41 7.13 18.03
CA GLU A 306 -12.98 8.20 18.84
C GLU A 306 -13.85 9.10 17.97
N THR A 307 -13.26 9.62 16.90
CA THR A 307 -13.93 10.53 15.96
C THR A 307 -13.46 10.29 14.53
N LEU A 308 -14.39 10.25 13.58
CA LEU A 308 -14.13 10.39 12.15
C LEU A 308 -14.38 11.84 11.75
N ILE A 309 -13.34 12.53 11.30
CA ILE A 309 -13.43 13.89 10.78
C ILE A 309 -13.37 13.83 9.24
N ILE A 310 -14.28 14.53 8.59
CA ILE A 310 -14.29 14.73 7.13
C ILE A 310 -14.29 16.24 6.86
N ASP A 311 -13.18 16.77 6.35
CA ASP A 311 -13.04 18.15 5.86
C ASP A 311 -13.06 18.12 4.32
N CYS A 312 -14.12 18.65 3.73
CA CYS A 312 -14.26 18.77 2.29
C CYS A 312 -14.63 20.20 1.91
N ARG A 313 -13.65 21.00 1.50
CA ARG A 313 -13.83 22.42 1.18
C ARG A 313 -12.84 22.88 0.12
N ASN A 314 -13.12 24.01 -0.52
CA ASN A 314 -12.11 24.75 -1.26
C ASN A 314 -11.04 25.27 -0.30
N LYS A 315 -9.79 24.94 -0.60
CA LYS A 315 -8.60 25.42 0.11
C LYS A 315 -7.74 26.22 -0.84
N SER A 316 -6.98 27.15 -0.28
CA SER A 316 -5.94 27.92 -0.96
C SER A 316 -4.68 27.89 -0.12
N GLY A 317 -3.53 27.85 -0.75
CA GLY A 317 -2.24 27.88 -0.08
C GLY A 317 -1.16 28.31 -1.04
N ASN A 318 -0.04 28.80 -0.52
CA ASN A 318 1.10 29.17 -1.35
C ASN A 318 2.24 28.18 -1.13
N VAL A 319 2.97 27.86 -2.19
CA VAL A 319 4.10 26.93 -2.14
C VAL A 319 5.28 27.49 -1.33
N ASN A 320 5.33 28.80 -1.11
CA ASN A 320 6.35 29.45 -0.30
C ASN A 320 6.37 28.98 1.17
N GLN A 321 5.33 28.27 1.63
CA GLN A 321 5.26 27.67 2.95
C GLN A 321 6.07 26.36 3.07
N LEU A 322 6.43 25.73 1.94
CA LEU A 322 7.14 24.46 1.90
C LEU A 322 8.36 24.45 0.97
N GLY A 323 8.54 25.49 0.15
CA GLY A 323 9.84 25.77 -0.45
C GLY A 323 9.98 27.16 -1.08
N PRO A 324 10.99 27.44 -1.93
CA PRO A 324 11.36 28.80 -2.32
C PRO A 324 10.44 29.52 -3.33
N TRP A 325 9.40 28.88 -3.87
CA TRP A 325 8.57 29.46 -4.94
C TRP A 325 7.33 30.17 -4.42
N ASN A 326 7.00 31.30 -5.04
CA ASN A 326 5.77 32.03 -4.79
C ASN A 326 4.70 31.61 -5.82
N LEU A 327 4.02 30.49 -5.54
CA LEU A 327 2.96 29.95 -6.39
C LEU A 327 1.74 29.66 -5.53
N GLU A 328 0.60 30.26 -5.88
CA GLU A 328 -0.68 29.96 -5.23
C GLU A 328 -1.29 28.70 -5.84
N MET A 329 -1.79 27.82 -4.98
CA MET A 329 -2.57 26.64 -5.34
C MET A 329 -3.95 26.79 -4.73
N VAL A 330 -4.97 26.38 -5.48
CA VAL A 330 -6.36 26.36 -5.03
C VAL A 330 -7.00 25.05 -5.49
N GLY A 331 -7.87 24.50 -4.66
CA GLY A 331 -8.54 23.24 -5.01
C GLY A 331 -9.55 22.81 -3.96
N ARG A 332 -10.52 22.01 -4.40
CA ARG A 332 -11.47 21.35 -3.50
C ARG A 332 -10.82 20.11 -2.91
N LEU A 333 -10.42 20.17 -1.65
CA LEU A 333 -9.69 19.10 -0.98
C LEU A 333 -10.63 18.29 -0.08
N LEU A 334 -10.63 16.98 -0.24
CA LEU A 334 -11.19 16.04 0.74
C LEU A 334 -10.06 15.50 1.61
N THR A 335 -10.17 15.73 2.92
CA THR A 335 -9.34 15.10 3.94
C THR A 335 -10.27 14.36 4.92
N ALA A 336 -10.05 13.06 5.10
CA ALA A 336 -10.77 12.28 6.10
C ALA A 336 -9.77 11.58 7.04
N ILE A 337 -9.97 11.76 8.34
CA ILE A 337 -9.08 11.26 9.41
C ILE A 337 -9.88 10.56 10.50
N ILE A 338 -9.30 9.51 11.07
CA ILE A 338 -9.75 8.93 12.33
C ILE A 338 -8.85 9.39 13.46
N ILE A 339 -9.47 9.90 14.52
CA ILE A 339 -8.82 10.21 15.79
C ILE A 339 -8.88 8.95 16.66
N HIS A 340 -7.72 8.51 17.14
CA HIS A 340 -7.61 7.36 18.05
C HIS A 340 -7.68 7.77 19.52
N GLY A 341 -7.32 9.03 19.80
CA GLY A 341 -7.26 9.62 21.12
C GLY A 341 -5.93 10.33 21.34
N ARG A 342 -5.58 10.55 22.61
CA ARG A 342 -4.32 11.17 23.01
C ARG A 342 -3.43 10.21 23.78
N GLY A 343 -2.12 10.42 23.68
CA GLY A 343 -1.17 9.82 24.60
C GLY A 343 -1.26 10.42 26.03
N PRO A 344 -0.60 9.81 27.03
CA PRO A 344 0.09 8.53 26.93
C PRO A 344 -0.94 7.40 26.83
N THR A 345 -0.71 6.46 25.92
CA THR A 345 -1.67 5.38 25.68
C THR A 345 -1.72 4.42 26.86
N ILE A 346 -2.91 4.24 27.45
CA ILE A 346 -3.12 3.29 28.56
C ILE A 346 -3.00 1.83 28.07
N LYS A 347 -3.42 1.58 26.83
CA LYS A 347 -3.31 0.31 26.12
C LYS A 347 -3.02 0.59 24.65
N PRO A 348 -2.35 -0.32 23.93
CA PRO A 348 -2.12 -0.15 22.50
C PRO A 348 -3.43 0.01 21.73
N LEU A 349 -3.47 1.03 20.88
CA LEU A 349 -4.58 1.35 19.99
C LEU A 349 -4.43 0.58 18.66
N HIS A 350 -5.49 0.54 17.87
CA HIS A 350 -5.58 -0.23 16.64
C HIS A 350 -6.56 0.42 15.67
N TYR A 351 -6.45 0.07 14.39
CA TYR A 351 -7.48 0.36 13.41
C TYR A 351 -7.58 -0.71 12.34
N ARG A 352 -8.74 -0.74 11.72
CA ARG A 352 -9.00 -1.45 10.47
C ARG A 352 -9.89 -0.61 9.60
N TYR A 353 -9.44 -0.30 8.40
CA TYR A 353 -10.25 0.37 7.39
C TYR A 353 -10.09 -0.28 6.02
N MET A 354 -11.09 -0.04 5.18
CA MET A 354 -11.18 -0.57 3.84
C MET A 354 -11.40 0.58 2.85
N ILE A 355 -10.68 0.52 1.74
CA ILE A 355 -10.86 1.41 0.59
C ILE A 355 -11.42 0.56 -0.54
N MET A 356 -12.50 1.02 -1.18
CA MET A 356 -13.15 0.35 -2.30
C MET A 356 -13.16 1.31 -3.49
N PRO A 357 -12.12 1.27 -4.35
CA PRO A 357 -12.04 2.10 -5.55
C PRO A 357 -12.97 1.60 -6.65
N ASN A 358 -13.31 2.50 -7.58
CA ASN A 358 -14.13 2.20 -8.76
C ASN A 358 -15.46 1.50 -8.42
N VAL A 359 -16.17 2.06 -7.44
CA VAL A 359 -17.49 1.62 -6.99
C VAL A 359 -18.46 2.80 -6.99
N THR A 360 -19.70 2.59 -7.42
CA THR A 360 -20.75 3.62 -7.35
C THR A 360 -21.44 3.60 -5.98
N VAL A 361 -22.14 4.69 -5.63
CA VAL A 361 -22.98 4.76 -4.41
C VAL A 361 -24.07 3.68 -4.44
N GLU A 362 -24.63 3.42 -5.62
CA GLU A 362 -25.63 2.38 -5.87
C GLU A 362 -25.03 0.99 -5.65
N ASP A 363 -23.88 0.71 -6.26
CA ASP A 363 -23.17 -0.57 -6.10
C ASP A 363 -22.75 -0.82 -4.66
N MET A 364 -22.36 0.22 -3.91
CA MET A 364 -22.06 0.09 -2.48
C MET A 364 -23.24 -0.53 -1.73
N THR A 365 -24.48 -0.16 -2.04
CA THR A 365 -25.68 -0.77 -1.43
C THR A 365 -25.73 -2.29 -1.64
N ARG A 366 -25.39 -2.73 -2.86
CA ARG A 366 -25.47 -4.13 -3.28
C ARG A 366 -24.27 -4.95 -2.80
N LEU A 367 -23.09 -4.34 -2.74
CA LEU A 367 -21.84 -5.00 -2.41
C LEU A 367 -21.47 -4.90 -0.93
N TRP A 368 -22.16 -4.05 -0.16
CA TRP A 368 -21.81 -3.76 1.23
C TRP A 368 -21.71 -5.01 2.11
N GLU A 369 -22.66 -5.94 2.02
CA GLU A 369 -22.62 -7.17 2.82
C GLU A 369 -21.38 -8.01 2.50
N ARG A 370 -20.98 -8.08 1.22
CA ARG A 370 -19.77 -8.77 0.79
C ARG A 370 -18.52 -8.07 1.33
N TYR A 371 -18.43 -6.75 1.23
CA TYR A 371 -17.29 -6.00 1.75
C TYR A 371 -17.19 -6.08 3.27
N LEU A 372 -18.31 -5.98 3.97
CA LEU A 372 -18.37 -6.13 5.43
C LEU A 372 -17.95 -7.54 5.85
N PHE A 373 -18.40 -8.57 5.14
CA PHE A 373 -17.97 -9.95 5.37
C PHE A 373 -16.45 -10.13 5.20
N ILE A 374 -15.88 -9.59 4.11
CA ILE A 374 -14.43 -9.62 3.85
C ILE A 374 -13.68 -8.84 4.94
N GLY A 375 -14.15 -7.64 5.28
CA GLY A 375 -13.59 -6.79 6.33
C GLY A 375 -13.57 -7.47 7.69
N ASN A 376 -14.63 -8.22 8.04
CA ASN A 376 -14.69 -9.00 9.28
C ASN A 376 -13.71 -10.17 9.34
N ASN A 377 -13.24 -10.67 8.19
CA ASN A 377 -12.20 -11.69 8.11
C ASN A 377 -10.77 -11.12 8.19
N ALA A 378 -10.61 -9.79 8.09
CA ALA A 378 -9.33 -9.11 8.27
C ALA A 378 -9.07 -8.84 9.75
N ARG A 379 -7.87 -9.18 10.27
CA ARG A 379 -7.56 -9.07 11.70
C ARG A 379 -6.11 -8.63 11.93
N ALA A 380 -5.93 -7.74 12.88
CA ALA A 380 -4.66 -7.46 13.53
C ALA A 380 -4.67 -8.10 14.93
N VAL A 381 -3.83 -9.10 15.16
CA VAL A 381 -3.81 -9.90 16.38
C VAL A 381 -2.52 -9.66 17.14
N THR A 382 -2.63 -9.50 18.45
CA THR A 382 -1.49 -9.42 19.38
C THR A 382 -1.46 -10.69 20.24
N TYR A 383 -0.33 -11.38 20.23
CA TYR A 383 -0.05 -12.54 21.08
C TYR A 383 0.94 -12.13 22.16
N LEU A 384 0.60 -12.35 23.42
CA LEU A 384 1.54 -12.19 24.53
C LEU A 384 2.30 -13.50 24.68
N GLN A 385 3.58 -13.50 24.28
CA GLN A 385 4.42 -14.68 24.34
C GLN A 385 5.52 -14.49 25.39
N ASN A 386 5.64 -15.46 26.30
CA ASN A 386 6.64 -15.58 27.37
C ASN A 386 6.32 -14.82 28.68
N LYS A 387 7.12 -15.13 29.72
CA LYS A 387 7.04 -14.54 31.07
C LYS A 387 7.34 -13.03 31.14
N ASN A 388 7.80 -12.43 30.04
CA ASN A 388 8.23 -11.02 29.96
C ASN A 388 7.18 -10.11 29.28
N ASP A 389 6.03 -10.64 28.88
CA ASP A 389 4.91 -9.89 28.28
C ASP A 389 5.23 -9.08 26.99
N GLU A 390 6.31 -9.40 26.25
CA GLU A 390 6.58 -8.73 24.96
C GLU A 390 5.55 -9.17 23.90
N PRO A 391 4.83 -8.22 23.25
CA PRO A 391 3.79 -8.54 22.29
C PRO A 391 4.35 -8.96 20.93
N LEU A 392 3.81 -10.04 20.39
CA LEU A 392 4.02 -10.50 19.01
C LEU A 392 2.80 -10.17 18.16
N TYR A 393 3.02 -9.59 16.98
CA TYR A 393 1.96 -9.06 16.14
C TYR A 393 1.80 -9.87 14.85
N LEU A 394 0.58 -10.31 14.56
CA LEU A 394 0.21 -10.99 13.32
C LEU A 394 -1.00 -10.33 12.70
N HIS A 395 -0.88 -9.93 11.44
CA HIS A 395 -1.96 -9.38 10.66
C HIS A 395 -2.35 -10.35 9.55
N GLY A 396 -3.63 -10.46 9.23
CA GLY A 396 -4.05 -11.29 8.11
C GLY A 396 -5.42 -10.96 7.58
N THR A 397 -5.61 -11.26 6.29
CA THR A 397 -6.88 -11.11 5.59
C THR A 397 -7.13 -12.34 4.74
N CYS A 398 -8.40 -12.69 4.51
CA CYS A 398 -8.76 -13.75 3.60
C CYS A 398 -10.04 -13.42 2.82
N ASP A 399 -10.06 -13.83 1.56
CA ASP A 399 -11.18 -13.72 0.64
C ASP A 399 -11.53 -15.11 0.10
N PRO A 400 -12.60 -15.75 0.60
CA PRO A 400 -13.03 -17.06 0.11
C PRO A 400 -13.60 -17.01 -1.31
N PHE A 401 -14.02 -15.85 -1.81
CA PHE A 401 -14.49 -15.71 -3.20
C PHE A 401 -13.33 -15.73 -4.18
N LEU A 402 -12.16 -15.22 -3.77
CA LEU A 402 -10.93 -15.27 -4.55
C LEU A 402 -10.05 -16.48 -4.22
N GLN A 403 -10.41 -17.27 -3.19
CA GLN A 403 -9.61 -18.38 -2.68
C GLN A 403 -8.18 -17.93 -2.31
N ARG A 404 -8.09 -16.78 -1.64
CA ARG A 404 -6.83 -16.10 -1.33
C ARG A 404 -6.78 -15.63 0.11
N ALA A 405 -5.58 -15.64 0.68
CA ALA A 405 -5.30 -15.03 1.98
C ALA A 405 -3.93 -14.37 1.99
N SER A 406 -3.72 -13.46 2.93
CA SER A 406 -2.42 -12.86 3.20
C SER A 406 -2.18 -12.82 4.70
N VAL A 407 -0.96 -13.14 5.12
CA VAL A 407 -0.56 -13.26 6.53
C VAL A 407 0.80 -12.61 6.71
N LEU A 408 0.89 -11.69 7.66
CA LEU A 408 2.04 -10.84 7.90
C LEU A 408 2.40 -10.94 9.38
N LEU A 409 3.56 -11.52 9.68
CA LEU A 409 4.06 -11.72 11.03
C LEU A 409 5.25 -10.78 11.26
N PHE A 410 5.15 -9.95 12.30
CA PHE A 410 6.22 -9.05 12.71
C PHE A 410 7.30 -9.78 13.51
N ASP A 411 8.51 -9.22 13.55
CA ASP A 411 9.68 -9.80 14.23
C ASP A 411 9.75 -9.50 15.73
N LYS A 412 9.27 -8.32 16.16
CA LYS A 412 9.23 -7.97 17.58
C LYS A 412 8.39 -9.00 18.36
N GLY A 413 8.95 -9.51 19.45
CA GLY A 413 8.34 -10.53 20.31
C GLY A 413 8.44 -11.97 19.78
N PHE A 414 8.92 -12.18 18.54
CA PHE A 414 9.07 -13.51 17.97
C PHE A 414 10.29 -14.25 18.56
N THR A 415 10.12 -15.53 18.88
CA THR A 415 11.19 -16.44 19.29
C THR A 415 11.06 -17.76 18.53
N ASN A 416 12.11 -18.58 18.51
CA ASN A 416 12.05 -19.90 17.84
C ASN A 416 11.05 -20.88 18.49
N SER A 417 10.52 -20.55 19.69
CA SER A 417 9.45 -21.32 20.35
C SER A 417 8.05 -20.73 20.09
N SER A 418 7.96 -19.63 19.35
CA SER A 418 6.69 -18.97 19.01
C SER A 418 5.86 -19.87 18.11
N ILE A 419 4.66 -20.25 18.58
CA ILE A 419 3.69 -21.00 17.77
C ILE A 419 2.46 -20.10 17.58
N VAL A 420 2.36 -19.46 16.41
CA VAL A 420 1.26 -18.54 16.08
C VAL A 420 0.53 -18.98 14.82
N TYR A 421 -0.76 -19.22 14.96
CA TYR A 421 -1.62 -19.59 13.84
C TYR A 421 -2.48 -18.41 13.39
N TYR A 422 -2.45 -18.11 12.09
CA TYR A 422 -3.53 -17.39 11.44
C TYR A 422 -4.63 -18.37 11.05
N ASN A 423 -5.87 -18.08 11.47
CA ASN A 423 -7.04 -18.90 11.17
C ASN A 423 -8.09 -18.08 10.42
N CYS A 424 -8.49 -18.55 9.25
CA CYS A 424 -9.59 -18.02 8.46
C CYS A 424 -10.69 -19.07 8.35
N SER A 425 -11.73 -18.95 9.19
CA SER A 425 -12.84 -19.90 9.24
C SER A 425 -13.62 -19.96 7.92
N SER A 426 -13.76 -18.83 7.22
CA SER A 426 -14.51 -18.74 5.95
C SER A 426 -13.83 -19.49 4.78
N MET A 427 -12.54 -19.82 4.90
CA MET A 427 -11.80 -20.65 3.96
C MET A 427 -11.38 -22.01 4.55
N SER A 428 -11.76 -22.30 5.80
CA SER A 428 -11.21 -23.42 6.57
C SER A 428 -9.67 -23.50 6.45
N LEU A 429 -9.01 -22.34 6.53
CA LEU A 429 -7.59 -22.17 6.30
C LEU A 429 -6.88 -21.82 7.60
N SER A 430 -5.82 -22.57 7.91
CA SER A 430 -4.91 -22.32 9.02
C SER A 430 -3.50 -22.26 8.46
N ILE A 431 -2.79 -21.18 8.79
CA ILE A 431 -1.40 -20.93 8.39
C ILE A 431 -0.57 -20.72 9.65
N TYR A 432 0.55 -21.42 9.73
CA TYR A 432 1.61 -21.20 10.71
C TYR A 432 2.91 -20.94 9.96
N THR A 433 3.76 -20.08 10.49
CA THR A 433 5.10 -19.86 9.93
C THR A 433 6.15 -19.94 11.03
N GLU A 434 7.27 -20.57 10.70
CA GLU A 434 8.41 -20.73 11.61
C GLU A 434 9.25 -19.43 11.71
N GLN A 435 8.89 -18.36 10.99
CA GLN A 435 9.62 -17.09 11.01
C GLN A 435 8.77 -15.87 10.61
N PRO A 436 9.14 -14.66 11.08
CA PRO A 436 8.51 -13.41 10.67
C PRO A 436 8.68 -13.12 9.18
N GLY A 437 7.65 -12.49 8.59
CA GLY A 437 7.66 -12.03 7.21
C GLY A 437 6.24 -11.93 6.62
N ALA A 438 6.17 -11.82 5.30
CA ALA A 438 4.91 -11.63 4.59
C ALA A 438 4.62 -12.82 3.68
N ILE A 439 3.38 -13.31 3.73
CA ILE A 439 2.91 -14.51 3.04
C ILE A 439 1.63 -14.18 2.27
N LEU A 440 1.55 -14.66 1.03
CA LEU A 440 0.31 -14.78 0.26
C LEU A 440 0.00 -16.27 0.07
N PHE A 441 -1.25 -16.62 0.27
CA PHE A 441 -1.82 -17.92 -0.05
C PHE A 441 -2.82 -17.75 -1.18
N SER A 442 -2.77 -18.65 -2.16
CA SER A 442 -3.81 -18.80 -3.17
C SER A 442 -4.05 -20.27 -3.49
N GLU A 443 -5.27 -20.63 -3.85
CA GLU A 443 -5.58 -22.01 -4.23
C GLU A 443 -6.59 -22.12 -5.36
N ASN A 444 -6.56 -23.26 -6.04
CA ASN A 444 -7.57 -23.70 -6.99
C ASN A 444 -7.92 -25.18 -6.69
N SER A 445 -8.64 -25.85 -7.59
CA SER A 445 -9.05 -27.25 -7.39
C SER A 445 -7.88 -28.25 -7.34
N ASN A 446 -6.72 -27.91 -7.92
CA ASN A 446 -5.62 -28.83 -8.19
C ASN A 446 -4.35 -28.51 -7.39
N SER A 447 -4.15 -27.26 -7.00
CA SER A 447 -2.94 -26.81 -6.30
C SER A 447 -3.24 -25.66 -5.35
N PHE A 448 -2.28 -25.40 -4.47
CA PHE A 448 -2.18 -24.14 -3.74
C PHE A 448 -0.75 -23.60 -3.87
N THR A 449 -0.62 -22.29 -3.78
CA THR A 449 0.64 -21.56 -3.92
C THR A 449 0.87 -20.71 -2.69
N ILE A 450 2.08 -20.80 -2.15
CA ILE A 450 2.59 -19.89 -1.13
C ILE A 450 3.61 -18.97 -1.77
N THR A 451 3.35 -17.67 -1.72
CA THR A 451 4.34 -16.65 -2.05
C THR A 451 4.79 -16.00 -0.75
N ALA A 452 6.09 -15.99 -0.47
CA ALA A 452 6.62 -15.38 0.75
C ALA A 452 7.76 -14.42 0.46
N ALA A 453 7.94 -13.45 1.36
CA ALA A 453 9.05 -12.51 1.37
C ALA A 453 9.52 -12.27 2.81
N GLN A 454 10.84 -12.14 2.97
CA GLN A 454 11.48 -11.83 4.25
C GLN A 454 12.29 -10.52 4.10
N PRO A 455 11.92 -9.43 4.81
CA PRO A 455 12.53 -8.11 4.64
C PRO A 455 13.95 -7.92 5.22
N THR A 456 14.40 -8.79 6.12
CA THR A 456 15.67 -8.70 6.87
C THR A 456 16.62 -9.90 6.68
N ILE A 457 16.16 -11.02 6.09
CA ILE A 457 16.94 -12.24 5.85
C ILE A 457 16.86 -12.67 4.38
N ALA A 458 18.00 -12.83 3.71
CA ALA A 458 18.07 -13.26 2.31
C ALA A 458 18.61 -14.69 2.11
N ILE A 459 19.12 -15.34 3.16
CA ILE A 459 19.79 -16.65 3.08
C ILE A 459 19.02 -17.67 3.92
N GLY A 460 18.90 -18.91 3.41
CA GLY A 460 18.22 -20.00 4.08
C GLY A 460 16.87 -20.31 3.42
N ALA A 461 15.89 -20.67 4.24
CA ALA A 461 14.54 -20.97 3.77
C ALA A 461 13.50 -20.22 4.62
N PHE A 462 12.35 -19.96 4.01
CA PHE A 462 11.14 -19.49 4.66
C PHE A 462 10.15 -20.64 4.74
N ILE A 463 9.73 -21.01 5.94
CA ILE A 463 8.92 -22.20 6.16
C ILE A 463 7.51 -21.80 6.57
N VAL A 464 6.53 -22.34 5.84
CA VAL A 464 5.10 -22.11 6.06
C VAL A 464 4.40 -23.45 6.16
N HIS A 465 3.64 -23.63 7.22
CA HIS A 465 2.74 -24.76 7.41
C HIS A 465 1.32 -24.33 7.09
N VAL A 466 0.62 -25.16 6.32
CA VAL A 466 -0.73 -24.89 5.87
C VAL A 466 -1.54 -26.17 6.05
N ASN A 467 -2.80 -26.04 6.49
CA ASN A 467 -3.74 -27.18 6.60
C ASN A 467 -4.34 -27.58 5.24
N ARG A 468 -3.47 -27.76 4.23
CA ARG A 468 -3.81 -28.33 2.93
C ARG A 468 -2.94 -29.55 2.69
N SER A 469 -3.56 -30.64 2.25
CA SER A 469 -2.84 -31.86 1.84
C SER A 469 -2.19 -31.65 0.47
N SER A 470 -0.96 -32.14 0.29
CA SER A 470 -0.28 -32.11 -0.99
C SER A 470 0.43 -33.42 -1.30
N ILE A 471 0.71 -33.62 -2.58
CA ILE A 471 1.62 -34.67 -3.03
C ILE A 471 3.03 -34.25 -2.60
N VAL A 472 3.73 -35.14 -1.91
CA VAL A 472 5.07 -34.88 -1.38
C VAL A 472 6.05 -34.55 -2.51
N SER A 473 6.75 -33.44 -2.39
CA SER A 473 7.87 -33.00 -3.23
C SER A 473 9.06 -32.55 -2.36
N HIS A 474 10.10 -32.00 -2.99
CA HIS A 474 11.24 -31.43 -2.26
C HIS A 474 10.80 -30.22 -1.40
N GLU A 475 9.95 -29.37 -1.96
CA GLU A 475 9.48 -28.14 -1.33
C GLU A 475 8.21 -28.34 -0.49
N CYS A 476 7.39 -29.34 -0.82
CA CYS A 476 6.10 -29.59 -0.18
C CYS A 476 6.14 -30.93 0.55
N THR A 477 6.34 -30.91 1.87
CA THR A 477 6.43 -32.12 2.70
C THR A 477 5.29 -32.19 3.71
N ASN A 478 5.12 -33.33 4.38
CA ASN A 478 4.05 -33.49 5.38
C ASN A 478 4.29 -32.57 6.59
N SER A 479 3.23 -31.91 7.06
CA SER A 479 3.24 -31.13 8.29
C SER A 479 2.54 -31.88 9.42
N ASN A 480 3.19 -31.96 10.57
CA ASN A 480 2.64 -32.61 11.78
C ASN A 480 1.93 -31.63 12.73
N HIS A 481 1.70 -30.38 12.31
CA HIS A 481 1.04 -29.34 13.13
C HIS A 481 -0.48 -29.50 13.26
N TRP A 482 -1.07 -30.50 12.63
CA TRP A 482 -2.52 -30.62 12.49
C TRP A 482 -2.96 -32.01 12.95
N ASP A 483 -3.63 -32.07 14.10
CA ASP A 483 -3.93 -33.34 14.81
C ASP A 483 -4.82 -34.32 14.01
N LEU A 484 -5.68 -33.81 13.11
CA LEU A 484 -6.70 -34.59 12.40
C LEU A 484 -6.76 -34.31 10.88
N GLN A 485 -5.96 -33.37 10.36
CA GLN A 485 -5.95 -32.98 8.95
C GLN A 485 -4.55 -33.17 8.38
N SER A 486 -4.41 -33.83 7.23
CA SER A 486 -3.13 -33.82 6.51
C SER A 486 -2.82 -32.39 6.05
N GLY A 487 -1.75 -31.78 6.57
CA GLY A 487 -1.26 -30.50 6.08
C GLY A 487 0.12 -30.60 5.44
N THR A 488 0.55 -29.48 4.87
CA THR A 488 1.80 -29.38 4.14
C THR A 488 2.72 -28.37 4.81
N ARG A 489 3.98 -28.76 4.95
CA ARG A 489 5.12 -27.89 5.25
C ARG A 489 5.73 -27.47 3.92
N VAL A 490 5.67 -26.18 3.63
CA VAL A 490 6.18 -25.56 2.40
C VAL A 490 7.52 -24.91 2.72
N LEU A 491 8.57 -25.38 2.07
CA LEU A 491 9.92 -24.83 2.12
C LEU A 491 10.10 -23.87 0.95
N ILE A 492 10.31 -22.60 1.24
CA ILE A 492 10.51 -21.55 0.24
C ILE A 492 11.99 -21.12 0.31
N PRO A 493 12.85 -21.47 -0.67
CA PRO A 493 14.26 -21.11 -0.62
C PRO A 493 14.39 -19.59 -0.74
N LEU A 494 15.05 -18.93 0.21
CA LEU A 494 15.28 -17.49 0.14
C LEU A 494 16.27 -17.14 -1.00
N PRO A 495 16.31 -15.88 -1.48
CA PRO A 495 17.03 -15.51 -2.70
C PRO A 495 18.55 -15.80 -2.72
N GLY A 496 19.18 -16.03 -1.58
CA GLY A 496 20.60 -16.35 -1.44
C GLY A 496 21.56 -15.17 -1.66
N ASN A 497 21.05 -13.97 -1.95
CA ASN A 497 21.83 -12.77 -2.21
C ASN A 497 21.20 -11.56 -1.51
N ASN A 498 21.99 -10.82 -0.74
CA ASN A 498 21.55 -9.62 -0.02
C ASN A 498 21.05 -8.49 -0.95
N GLN A 499 21.46 -8.45 -2.22
CA GLN A 499 20.88 -7.53 -3.22
C GLN A 499 19.43 -7.85 -3.58
N LEU A 500 18.96 -9.06 -3.23
CA LEU A 500 17.60 -9.54 -3.44
C LEU A 500 16.83 -9.64 -2.11
N LEU A 501 17.32 -9.03 -1.03
CA LEU A 501 16.66 -9.01 0.26
C LEU A 501 15.22 -8.47 0.12
N GLY A 502 14.24 -9.15 0.70
CA GLY A 502 12.82 -8.80 0.55
C GLY A 502 12.15 -9.25 -0.75
N LYS A 503 12.88 -9.87 -1.69
CA LYS A 503 12.29 -10.41 -2.93
C LYS A 503 11.31 -11.53 -2.63
N SER A 504 10.12 -11.45 -3.23
CA SER A 504 9.10 -12.50 -3.13
C SER A 504 9.47 -13.76 -3.91
N ILE A 505 9.19 -14.93 -3.33
CA ILE A 505 9.41 -16.25 -3.93
C ILE A 505 8.15 -17.08 -3.78
N SER A 506 7.75 -17.79 -4.84
CA SER A 506 6.53 -18.59 -4.88
C SER A 506 6.84 -20.07 -5.00
N VAL A 507 6.17 -20.89 -4.20
CA VAL A 507 6.20 -22.35 -4.28
C VAL A 507 4.76 -22.85 -4.45
N THR A 508 4.54 -23.72 -5.42
CA THR A 508 3.22 -24.31 -5.70
C THR A 508 3.22 -25.79 -5.36
N CYS A 509 2.31 -26.19 -4.47
CA CYS A 509 2.11 -27.57 -4.07
C CYS A 509 0.86 -28.15 -4.76
N LYS A 510 0.99 -29.32 -5.37
CA LYS A 510 -0.13 -30.04 -5.97
C LYS A 510 -0.97 -30.68 -4.87
N LYS A 511 -2.27 -30.40 -4.83
CA LYS A 511 -3.19 -30.94 -3.84
C LYS A 511 -3.29 -32.45 -3.96
N ASN A 512 -3.43 -33.12 -2.81
CA ASN A 512 -3.72 -34.54 -2.78
C ASN A 512 -5.25 -34.74 -2.74
N ASN A 513 -5.86 -34.94 -3.92
CA ASN A 513 -7.32 -35.04 -4.07
C ASN A 513 -7.88 -36.45 -3.77
N THR A 514 -7.04 -37.37 -3.25
CA THR A 514 -7.46 -38.73 -2.88
C THR A 514 -7.85 -38.86 -1.41
N VAL A 515 -8.02 -37.74 -0.69
CA VAL A 515 -8.36 -37.68 0.74
C VAL A 515 -9.68 -36.97 0.94
#